data_AF-A0A1M5I6D6-F1
#
_entry.id   AF-A0A1M5I6D6-F1
#
_cell.length_a   1.000
_cell.length_b   1.000
_cell.length_c   1.000
_cell.angle_alpha   90.00
_cell.angle_beta   90.00
_cell.angle_gamma   90.00
#
_symmetry.space_group_name_H-M   'P 1'
#
loop_
_entity.id
_entity.type
_entity.pdbx_description
1 polymer ?
#
loop_
_entity_poly.entity_id
_entity_poly.type
_entity_poly.pdbx_seq_one_letter_code
_entity_poly.pdbx_strand_id
1 'polypeptide(L)' 'MKKPSKTGAELETSIKVEMEDICDWPTNMAISVQPDGASWQVAVMQEGSEDDADRRKMVEQIAARLRTEYDLKG' A
#
# COMPACT_ATOMS: atom_id res chain seq x y z
N MET A 1 10.34 -17.37 -11.66
CA MET A 1 10.71 -16.03 -12.19
C MET A 1 10.94 -15.13 -10.99
N LYS A 2 11.97 -14.26 -10.99
CA LYS A 2 12.14 -13.26 -9.92
C LYS A 2 11.02 -12.24 -10.04
N LYS A 3 10.44 -11.79 -8.92
CA LYS A 3 9.43 -10.74 -8.96
C LYS A 3 10.09 -9.44 -9.45
N PRO A 4 9.40 -8.64 -10.27
CA PRO A 4 9.85 -7.28 -10.58
C PRO A 4 9.97 -6.45 -9.30
N SER A 5 10.95 -5.54 -9.24
CA SER A 5 11.13 -4.65 -8.10
C SER A 5 10.56 -3.27 -8.41
N LYS A 6 9.83 -2.67 -7.45
CA LYS A 6 9.28 -1.30 -7.52
C LYS A 6 9.83 -0.46 -6.39
N THR A 7 10.02 0.84 -6.62
CA THR A 7 10.34 1.80 -5.54
C THR A 7 9.17 1.95 -4.58
N GLY A 8 9.43 2.45 -3.35
CA GLY A 8 8.38 2.76 -2.39
C GLY A 8 7.28 3.63 -3.01
N ALA A 9 7.68 4.71 -3.70
CA ALA A 9 6.76 5.63 -4.35
C ALA A 9 5.87 4.99 -5.43
N GLU A 10 6.41 4.02 -6.20
CA GLU A 10 5.64 3.28 -7.20
C GLU A 10 4.61 2.35 -6.55
N LEU A 11 4.98 1.70 -5.44
CA LEU A 11 4.07 0.85 -4.67
C LEU A 11 3.00 1.69 -3.98
N GLU A 12 3.36 2.82 -3.37
CA GLU A 12 2.43 3.78 -2.78
C GLU A 12 1.41 4.28 -3.81
N THR A 13 1.88 4.63 -5.02
CA THR A 13 0.99 5.03 -6.12
C THR A 13 0.09 3.87 -6.55
N SER A 14 0.63 2.67 -6.68
CA SER A 14 -0.16 1.47 -7.06
C SER A 14 -1.25 1.17 -6.04
N ILE A 15 -0.95 1.29 -4.74
CA ILE A 15 -1.91 1.06 -3.65
C ILE A 15 -3.03 2.09 -3.70
N LYS A 16 -2.68 3.36 -3.92
CA LYS A 16 -3.65 4.45 -4.03
C LYS A 16 -4.60 4.22 -5.20
N VAL A 17 -4.07 3.95 -6.39
CA VAL A 17 -4.88 3.71 -7.60
C VAL A 17 -5.85 2.54 -7.40
N GLU A 18 -5.39 1.42 -6.87
CA GLU A 18 -6.28 0.27 -6.60
C GLU A 18 -7.34 0.60 -5.53
N MET A 19 -7.00 1.41 -4.53
CA MET A 19 -7.99 1.85 -3.54
C MET A 19 -9.07 2.75 -4.15
N GLU A 20 -8.69 3.67 -5.04
CA GLU A 20 -9.65 4.50 -5.79
C GLU A 20 -10.57 3.64 -6.64
N ASP A 21 -10.03 2.61 -7.31
CA ASP A 21 -10.81 1.68 -8.14
C ASP A 21 -11.81 0.84 -7.31
N ILE A 22 -11.41 0.41 -6.11
CA ILE A 22 -12.25 -0.48 -5.28
C ILE A 22 -13.27 0.29 -4.43
N CYS A 23 -12.86 1.41 -3.81
CA CYS A 23 -13.66 2.12 -2.81
C CYS A 23 -14.30 3.43 -3.31
N ASP A 24 -13.94 3.91 -4.50
CA ASP A 24 -14.35 5.24 -5.02
C ASP A 24 -14.02 6.39 -4.02
N TRP A 25 -13.03 6.18 -3.14
CA TRP A 25 -12.65 7.11 -2.08
C TRP A 25 -11.45 7.96 -2.50
N PRO A 26 -11.39 9.24 -2.07
CA PRO A 26 -10.24 10.08 -2.34
C PRO A 26 -8.98 9.52 -1.65
N THR A 27 -7.92 9.26 -2.42
CA THR A 27 -6.58 8.83 -1.96
C THR A 27 -5.76 9.93 -1.29
N ASN A 28 -6.43 10.89 -0.66
CA ASN A 28 -5.79 11.92 0.14
C ASN A 28 -5.21 11.37 1.47
N MET A 29 -5.17 10.05 1.64
CA MET A 29 -4.48 9.41 2.76
C MET A 29 -2.96 9.44 2.55
N ALA A 30 -2.25 9.77 3.63
CA ALA A 30 -0.81 9.63 3.69
C ALA A 30 -0.47 8.17 4.01
N ILE A 31 0.12 7.47 3.04
CA ILE A 31 0.72 6.14 3.24
C ILE A 31 2.20 6.20 2.94
N SER A 32 2.95 5.24 3.47
CA SER A 32 4.36 5.06 3.17
C SER A 32 4.72 3.59 3.12
N VAL A 33 5.42 3.18 2.07
CA VAL A 33 5.94 1.82 1.94
C VAL A 33 7.32 1.76 2.59
N GLN A 34 7.50 0.83 3.50
CA GLN A 34 8.73 0.66 4.26
C GLN A 34 9.22 -0.79 4.19
N PRO A 35 10.54 -1.03 4.21
CA PRO A 35 11.07 -2.39 4.27
C PRO A 35 10.63 -3.09 5.58
N ASP A 36 10.27 -4.36 5.47
CA ASP A 36 9.83 -5.22 6.57
C ASP A 36 10.48 -6.61 6.46
N GLY A 37 11.61 -6.79 7.17
CA GLY A 37 12.37 -8.03 7.14
C GLY A 37 12.82 -8.42 5.72
N ALA A 38 12.24 -9.50 5.20
CA ALA A 38 12.52 -10.01 3.85
C ALA A 38 11.57 -9.42 2.77
N SER A 39 10.65 -8.55 3.15
CA SER A 39 9.66 -7.94 2.27
C SER A 39 9.45 -6.47 2.64
N TRP A 40 8.24 -5.96 2.46
CA TRP A 40 7.85 -4.60 2.74
C TRP A 40 6.46 -4.54 3.37
N GLN A 41 6.16 -3.44 4.05
CA GLN A 41 4.86 -3.15 4.65
C GLN A 41 4.41 -1.73 4.30
N VAL A 42 3.13 -1.43 4.52
CA VAL A 42 2.57 -0.10 4.31
C VAL A 42 2.15 0.49 5.64
N ALA A 43 2.71 1.64 5.97
CA ALA A 43 2.31 2.43 7.12
C ALA A 43 1.31 3.51 6.67
N VAL A 44 0.13 3.54 7.28
CA VAL A 44 -0.85 4.63 7.08
C VAL A 44 -0.55 5.71 8.12
N MET A 45 -0.13 6.90 7.69
CA MET A 45 0.31 8.00 8.55
C MET A 45 -0.85 8.88 9.06
N GLN A 46 -2.09 8.63 8.64
CA GLN A 46 -3.25 9.39 9.12
C GLN A 46 -3.98 8.60 10.22
N GLU A 47 -4.12 9.23 11.39
CA GLU A 47 -4.88 8.75 12.55
C GLU A 47 -5.96 9.79 12.85
N GLY A 48 -7.25 9.43 12.75
CA GLY A 48 -8.28 10.35 13.24
C GLY A 48 -9.74 9.90 13.22
N SER A 49 -10.13 8.92 12.39
CA SER A 49 -11.55 8.57 12.21
C SER A 49 -11.79 7.06 12.11
N GLU A 50 -13.03 6.62 12.37
CA GLU A 50 -13.45 5.21 12.20
C GLU A 50 -13.27 4.71 10.76
N ASP A 51 -13.40 5.61 9.78
CA ASP A 51 -13.05 5.35 8.37
C ASP A 51 -11.58 4.94 8.17
N ASP A 52 -10.65 5.33 9.05
CA ASP A 52 -9.25 4.94 8.94
C ASP A 52 -9.04 3.44 9.19
N ALA A 53 -9.87 2.80 10.02
CA ALA A 53 -9.76 1.37 10.27
C ALA A 53 -10.10 0.55 9.02
N ASP A 54 -11.17 0.93 8.31
CA ASP A 54 -11.57 0.27 7.07
C ASP A 54 -10.56 0.56 5.94
N ARG A 55 -10.13 1.82 5.81
CA ARG A 55 -9.07 2.21 4.86
C ARG A 55 -7.77 1.46 5.10
N ARG A 56 -7.33 1.30 6.36
CA ARG A 56 -6.13 0.51 6.71
C ARG A 56 -6.28 -0.93 6.26
N LYS A 57 -7.42 -1.56 6.55
CA LYS A 57 -7.68 -2.93 6.13
C LYS A 57 -7.65 -3.08 4.60
N MET A 58 -8.17 -2.10 3.87
CA MET A 58 -8.12 -2.09 2.40
C MET A 58 -6.69 -1.93 1.88
N VAL A 59 -5.94 -0.98 2.42
CA VAL A 59 -4.51 -0.78 2.12
C VAL A 59 -3.71 -2.04 2.36
N GLU A 60 -3.93 -2.72 3.48
CA GLU A 60 -3.24 -3.96 3.81
C GLU A 60 -3.59 -5.10 2.84
N GLN A 61 -4.84 -5.20 2.39
CA GLN A 61 -5.25 -6.19 1.38
C GLN A 61 -4.57 -5.95 0.03
N ILE A 62 -4.56 -4.70 -0.44
CA ILE A 62 -3.88 -4.32 -1.69
C ILE A 62 -2.36 -4.55 -1.55
N ALA A 63 -1.77 -4.15 -0.42
CA ALA A 63 -0.36 -4.39 -0.14
C ALA A 63 -0.02 -5.88 -0.10
N ALA A 64 -0.87 -6.71 0.52
CA ALA A 64 -0.70 -8.16 0.54
C ALA A 64 -0.67 -8.75 -0.88
N ARG A 65 -1.59 -8.30 -1.75
CA ARG A 65 -1.60 -8.68 -3.16
C ARG A 65 -0.32 -8.24 -3.87
N LEU A 66 0.03 -6.96 -3.79
CA LEU A 66 1.21 -6.39 -4.45
C LEU A 66 2.52 -7.03 -3.95
N ARG A 67 2.62 -7.46 -2.69
CA ARG A 67 3.78 -8.22 -2.18
C ARG A 67 3.95 -9.57 -2.85
N THR A 68 2.88 -10.17 -3.38
CA THR A 68 3.00 -11.40 -4.18
C THR A 68 3.56 -11.13 -5.58
N GLU A 69 3.39 -9.91 -6.09
CA GLU A 69 3.73 -9.51 -7.46
C GLU A 69 5.07 -8.75 -7.56
N TYR A 70 5.41 -7.97 -6.53
CA TYR A 70 6.52 -7.02 -6.55
C TYR A 70 7.38 -7.11 -5.28
N ASP A 71 8.69 -6.98 -5.47
CA ASP A 71 9.65 -6.74 -4.39
C ASP A 71 9.90 -5.23 -4.22
N LEU A 72 10.25 -4.82 -2.99
CA LEU A 72 10.66 -3.45 -2.73
C LEU A 72 12.08 -3.24 -3.24
N LYS A 73 12.26 -2.24 -4.10
CA LYS A 73 13.56 -1.79 -4.56
C LYS A 73 14.24 -1.02 -3.42
N GLY A 74 15.35 -1.56 -2.94
CA GLY A 74 16.24 -0.91 -1.98
C GLY A 74 17.06 0.22 -2.60
#